data_AF-A0A974QMH6-F1
#
_entry.id   AF-A0A974QMH6-F1
#
_cell.length_a   1.000
_cell.length_b   1.000
_cell.length_c   1.000
_cell.angle_alpha   90.00
_cell.angle_beta   90.00
_cell.angle_gamma   90.00
#
_symmetry.space_group_name_H-M   'P 1'
#
loop_
_entity.id
_entity.type
_entity.pdbx_description
1 polymer ?
#
loop_
_entity_poly.entity_id
_entity_poly.type
_entity_poly.pdbx_seq_one_letter_code
_entity_poly.pdbx_strand_id
1 'polypeptide(L)'
;MDQQLNQSNKRERIAGQWIGYSSLVFCILLIIHNFIALDAHTAKTLLTLAHQEASSSAVDNILNSFRYTGIMYILAYLAGVIALWNRHKYLWWFMFAVYVSNVLFTLVNLTMVLNAIIETKSILFILPILIVVIGSAILAIYMLIISIVRKSTFNR
;
A
#
# COMPACT_ATOMS: atom_id res chain seq x y z
N MET A 1 -32.39 -22.07 3.02
CA MET A 1 -30.94 -22.27 3.15
C MET A 1 -30.19 -21.76 1.93
N ASP A 2 -30.66 -22.04 0.71
CA ASP A 2 -29.97 -21.66 -0.54
C ASP A 2 -29.87 -20.15 -0.78
N GLN A 3 -30.87 -19.36 -0.39
CA GLN A 3 -30.82 -17.90 -0.53
C GLN A 3 -29.74 -17.25 0.35
N GLN A 4 -29.51 -17.74 1.56
CA GLN A 4 -28.46 -17.24 2.45
C GLN A 4 -27.06 -17.60 1.94
N LEU A 5 -26.87 -18.84 1.47
CA LEU A 5 -25.64 -19.29 0.84
C LEU A 5 -25.31 -18.46 -0.42
N ASN A 6 -26.30 -18.22 -1.29
CA ASN A 6 -26.11 -17.45 -2.51
C ASN A 6 -25.78 -15.97 -2.24
N GLN A 7 -26.39 -15.38 -1.21
CA GLN A 7 -26.06 -14.02 -0.76
C GLN A 7 -24.64 -13.92 -0.16
N SER A 8 -24.21 -14.93 0.60
CA SER A 8 -22.84 -14.97 1.15
C SER A 8 -21.78 -15.05 0.05
N ASN A 9 -21.96 -15.96 -0.91
CA ASN A 9 -21.07 -16.13 -2.07
C ASN A 9 -20.98 -14.88 -2.94
N LYS A 10 -22.09 -14.17 -3.16
CA LYS A 10 -22.10 -12.91 -3.91
C LYS A 10 -21.28 -11.83 -3.21
N ARG A 11 -21.42 -11.69 -1.89
CA ARG A 11 -20.69 -10.70 -1.09
C ARG A 11 -19.19 -11.01 -1.02
N GLU A 12 -18.84 -12.28 -0.83
CA GLU A 12 -17.45 -12.76 -0.90
C GLU A 12 -16.78 -12.38 -2.21
N ARG A 13 -17.48 -12.60 -3.33
CA ARG A 13 -16.97 -12.25 -4.65
C ARG A 13 -16.78 -10.75 -4.81
N ILE A 14 -17.73 -9.93 -4.36
CA ILE A 14 -17.63 -8.47 -4.43
C ILE A 14 -16.44 -7.99 -3.58
N ALA A 15 -16.30 -8.46 -2.34
CA ALA A 15 -15.18 -8.08 -1.48
C ALA A 15 -13.83 -8.50 -2.08
N GLY A 16 -13.74 -9.70 -2.66
CA GLY A 16 -12.56 -10.16 -3.39
C GLY A 16 -12.23 -9.33 -4.62
N GLN A 17 -13.24 -8.84 -5.35
CA GLN A 17 -13.05 -7.91 -6.47
C GLN A 17 -12.49 -6.57 -6.01
N TRP A 18 -13.06 -5.96 -4.96
CA TRP A 18 -12.54 -4.71 -4.40
C TRP A 18 -11.09 -4.87 -3.94
N ILE A 19 -10.79 -5.90 -3.14
CA ILE A 19 -9.42 -6.17 -2.68
C ILE A 19 -8.48 -6.38 -3.89
N GLY A 20 -8.85 -7.24 -4.84
CA GLY A 20 -8.01 -7.57 -5.98
C GLY A 20 -7.70 -6.38 -6.88
N TYR A 21 -8.72 -5.64 -7.32
CA TYR A 21 -8.53 -4.49 -8.20
C TYR A 21 -7.83 -3.33 -7.49
N SER A 22 -8.21 -3.01 -6.25
CA SER A 22 -7.52 -1.96 -5.50
C SER A 22 -6.06 -2.32 -5.24
N SER A 23 -5.75 -3.59 -4.95
CA SER A 23 -4.36 -4.00 -4.74
C SER A 23 -3.53 -3.89 -6.03
N LEU A 24 -4.10 -4.20 -7.19
CA LEU A 24 -3.43 -4.00 -8.47
C LEU A 24 -3.11 -2.51 -8.71
N VAL A 25 -4.09 -1.64 -8.46
CA VAL A 25 -3.91 -0.18 -8.60
C VAL A 25 -2.84 0.31 -7.62
N PHE A 26 -2.89 -0.08 -6.35
CA PHE A 26 -1.91 0.32 -5.35
C PHE A 26 -0.50 -0.20 -5.66
N CYS A 27 -0.38 -1.41 -6.18
CA CYS A 27 0.88 -1.96 -6.66
C CYS A 27 1.52 -1.06 -7.73
N ILE A 28 0.75 -0.66 -8.74
CA ILE A 28 1.24 0.23 -9.82
C ILE A 28 1.64 1.60 -9.25
N LEU A 29 0.82 2.19 -8.38
CA LEU A 29 1.11 3.47 -7.76
C LEU A 29 2.36 3.42 -6.88
N LEU A 30 2.60 2.31 -6.17
CA LEU A 30 3.81 2.10 -5.39
C LEU A 30 5.06 1.98 -6.27
N ILE A 31 4.96 1.38 -7.46
CA ILE A 31 6.06 1.36 -8.44
C ILE A 31 6.40 2.80 -8.85
N ILE A 32 5.38 3.60 -9.20
CA ILE A 32 5.56 5.00 -9.59
C ILE A 32 6.22 5.77 -8.43
N HIS A 33 5.74 5.61 -7.20
CA HIS A 33 6.31 6.30 -6.06
C HIS A 33 7.78 5.91 -5.80
N ASN A 34 8.08 4.62 -5.69
CA ASN A 34 9.40 4.15 -5.26
C ASN A 34 10.49 4.22 -6.33
N PHE A 35 10.12 4.21 -7.62
CA PHE A 35 11.10 4.19 -8.72
C PHE A 35 11.11 5.46 -9.57
N ILE A 36 10.04 6.27 -9.54
CA ILE A 36 9.94 7.51 -10.34
C ILE A 36 9.93 8.75 -9.45
N ALA A 37 9.12 8.76 -8.38
CA ALA A 37 9.06 9.90 -7.47
C ALA A 37 10.26 9.94 -6.52
N LEU A 38 10.69 8.79 -6.00
CA LEU A 38 11.90 8.64 -5.18
C LEU A 38 13.10 8.30 -6.06
N ASP A 39 13.76 9.32 -6.60
CA ASP A 39 15.04 9.18 -7.30
C ASP A 39 16.20 9.75 -6.48
N ALA A 40 17.41 9.72 -7.06
CA ALA A 40 18.61 10.21 -6.39
C ALA A 40 18.54 11.70 -6.02
N HIS A 41 17.87 12.53 -6.83
CA HIS A 41 17.69 13.95 -6.51
C HIS A 41 16.77 14.13 -5.32
N THR A 42 15.62 13.45 -5.32
CA THR A 42 14.68 13.47 -4.19
C THR A 42 15.32 12.91 -2.91
N ALA A 43 16.10 11.84 -2.99
CA ALA A 43 16.84 11.30 -1.85
C ALA A 43 17.89 12.28 -1.32
N LYS A 44 18.61 12.99 -2.19
CA LYS A 44 19.56 14.04 -1.80
C LYS A 44 18.87 15.19 -1.07
N THR A 45 17.73 15.64 -1.58
CA THR A 45 16.93 16.69 -0.93
C THR A 45 16.38 16.21 0.40
N LEU A 46 15.91 14.97 0.49
CA LEU A 46 15.44 14.38 1.75
C LEU A 46 16.53 14.40 2.83
N LEU A 47 17.77 14.01 2.49
CA LEU A 47 18.91 14.07 3.43
C LEU A 47 19.23 15.50 3.84
N THR A 48 19.21 16.45 2.89
CA THR A 48 19.43 17.88 3.17
C THR A 48 18.37 18.43 4.13
N LEU A 49 17.09 18.10 3.90
CA LEU A 49 15.97 18.46 4.77
C LEU A 49 16.07 17.82 6.17
N ALA A 50 16.70 16.65 6.27
CA ALA A 50 17.00 15.98 7.53
C ALA A 50 18.28 16.50 8.21
N HIS A 51 18.94 17.53 7.65
CA HIS A 51 20.23 18.04 8.10
C HIS A 51 21.34 16.98 8.16
N GLN A 52 21.28 16.00 7.24
CA GLN A 52 22.30 14.95 7.09
C GLN A 52 23.21 15.24 5.89
N GLU A 53 24.43 14.70 5.94
CA GLU A 53 25.35 14.79 4.82
C GLU A 53 24.81 14.02 3.61
N ALA A 54 24.55 14.73 2.52
CA ALA A 54 24.04 14.18 1.29
C ALA A 54 25.18 13.62 0.39
N SER A 55 26.04 12.77 0.98
CA SER A 55 27.09 12.04 0.28
C SER A 55 26.49 10.99 -0.67
N SER A 56 27.22 10.59 -1.71
CA SER A 56 26.75 9.59 -2.66
C SER A 56 26.35 8.27 -1.98
N SER A 57 27.13 7.82 -1.00
CA SER A 57 26.83 6.60 -0.24
C SER A 57 25.57 6.74 0.62
N ALA A 58 25.35 7.90 1.24
CA ALA A 58 24.14 8.15 2.03
C ALA A 58 22.88 8.15 1.13
N VAL A 59 22.98 8.78 -0.05
CA VAL A 59 21.90 8.80 -1.05
C VAL A 59 21.57 7.39 -1.52
N ASP A 60 22.57 6.58 -1.86
CA ASP A 60 22.37 5.21 -2.31
C ASP A 60 21.76 4.33 -1.21
N ASN A 61 22.23 4.48 0.03
CA ASN A 61 21.72 3.73 1.18
C ASN A 61 20.25 4.03 1.45
N ILE A 62 19.86 5.30 1.48
CA ILE A 62 18.47 5.66 1.77
C ILE A 62 17.54 5.28 0.62
N LEU A 63 17.99 5.45 -0.62
CA LEU A 63 17.23 5.06 -1.81
C LEU A 63 17.02 3.54 -1.87
N ASN A 64 18.06 2.76 -1.56
CA ASN A 64 17.95 1.31 -1.48
C ASN A 64 17.03 0.87 -0.34
N SER A 65 17.12 1.50 0.83
CA SER A 65 16.22 1.22 1.97
C SER A 65 14.75 1.44 1.60
N PHE A 66 14.43 2.57 0.94
CA PHE A 66 13.08 2.82 0.42
C PHE A 66 12.68 1.77 -0.62
N ARG A 67 13.54 1.44 -1.57
CA ARG A 67 13.24 0.45 -2.62
C ARG A 67 13.03 -0.96 -2.08
N TYR A 68 13.83 -1.42 -1.13
CA TYR A 68 13.63 -2.73 -0.51
C TYR A 68 12.27 -2.83 0.16
N THR A 69 11.92 -1.82 0.96
CA THR A 69 10.62 -1.76 1.62
C THR A 69 9.48 -1.62 0.60
N GLY A 70 9.66 -0.77 -0.41
CA GLY A 70 8.71 -0.57 -1.50
C GLY A 70 8.45 -1.84 -2.29
N ILE A 71 9.49 -2.61 -2.65
CA ILE A 71 9.37 -3.90 -3.36
C ILE A 71 8.59 -4.90 -2.50
N MET A 72 8.86 -4.99 -1.20
CA MET A 72 8.10 -5.89 -0.31
C MET A 72 6.61 -5.55 -0.34
N TYR A 73 6.25 -4.28 -0.25
CA TYR A 73 4.84 -3.88 -0.36
C TYR A 73 4.28 -4.14 -1.76
N ILE A 74 5.00 -3.81 -2.84
CA ILE A 74 4.57 -4.08 -4.21
C ILE A 74 4.20 -5.57 -4.39
N LEU A 75 5.06 -6.48 -3.94
CA LEU A 75 4.79 -7.92 -3.99
C LEU A 75 3.59 -8.32 -3.10
N ALA A 76 3.46 -7.71 -1.91
CA ALA A 76 2.37 -7.98 -1.01
C ALA A 76 1.01 -7.50 -1.56
N TYR A 77 0.95 -6.33 -2.19
CA TYR A 77 -0.24 -5.87 -2.92
C TYR A 77 -0.51 -6.74 -4.15
N LEU A 78 0.51 -7.21 -4.87
CA LEU A 78 0.32 -8.13 -5.99
C LEU A 78 -0.34 -9.45 -5.55
N ALA A 79 0.00 -9.97 -4.36
CA ALA A 79 -0.69 -11.13 -3.79
C ALA A 79 -2.19 -10.87 -3.54
N GLY A 80 -2.61 -9.62 -3.33
CA GLY A 80 -4.02 -9.24 -3.22
C GLY A 80 -4.84 -9.54 -4.47
N VAL A 81 -4.22 -9.57 -5.66
CA VAL A 81 -4.88 -9.93 -6.93
C VAL A 81 -5.40 -11.37 -6.90
N ILE A 82 -4.80 -12.24 -6.08
CA ILE A 82 -5.27 -13.62 -5.88
C ILE A 82 -6.73 -13.64 -5.39
N ALA A 83 -7.20 -12.58 -4.71
CA ALA A 83 -8.57 -12.46 -4.20
C ALA A 83 -9.65 -12.51 -5.30
N LEU A 84 -9.28 -12.26 -6.55
CA LEU A 84 -10.16 -12.41 -7.72
C LEU A 84 -10.55 -13.88 -7.94
N TRP A 85 -9.61 -14.80 -7.72
CA TRP A 85 -9.81 -16.23 -7.95
C TRP A 85 -10.05 -16.99 -6.65
N ASN A 86 -9.20 -16.78 -5.65
CA ASN A 86 -9.19 -17.50 -4.38
C ASN A 86 -9.47 -16.56 -3.19
N ARG A 87 -10.50 -16.87 -2.42
CA ARG A 87 -11.02 -16.05 -1.31
C ARG A 87 -10.86 -16.76 0.03
N HIS A 88 -9.64 -17.24 0.28
CA HIS A 88 -9.30 -17.98 1.49
C HIS A 88 -9.15 -17.06 2.70
N LYS A 89 -9.55 -17.51 3.89
CA LYS A 89 -9.46 -16.70 5.13
C LYS A 89 -8.07 -16.10 5.39
N TYR A 90 -7.00 -16.84 5.10
CA TYR A 90 -5.63 -16.33 5.27
C TYR A 90 -5.30 -15.15 4.35
N LEU A 91 -5.84 -15.13 3.13
CA LEU A 91 -5.63 -14.00 2.21
C LEU A 91 -6.30 -12.73 2.75
N TRP A 92 -7.47 -12.86 3.39
CA TRP A 92 -8.13 -11.72 4.04
C TRP A 92 -7.24 -11.11 5.12
N TRP A 93 -6.75 -11.92 6.07
CA TRP A 93 -5.94 -11.41 7.17
C TRP A 93 -4.55 -10.95 6.71
N PHE A 94 -3.97 -11.63 5.72
CA PHE A 94 -2.74 -11.18 5.09
C PHE A 94 -2.91 -9.78 4.48
N MET A 95 -3.93 -9.57 3.64
CA MET A 95 -4.17 -8.27 3.02
C MET A 95 -4.51 -7.19 4.05
N PHE A 96 -5.26 -7.52 5.09
CA PHE A 96 -5.48 -6.61 6.20
C PHE A 96 -4.17 -6.17 6.86
N ALA A 97 -3.28 -7.12 7.17
CA ALA A 97 -1.97 -6.81 7.75
C ALA A 97 -1.10 -5.95 6.81
N VAL A 98 -1.13 -6.22 5.50
CA VAL A 98 -0.42 -5.44 4.49
C VAL A 98 -0.91 -4.00 4.46
N TYR A 99 -2.23 -3.77 4.43
CA TYR A 99 -2.79 -2.42 4.41
C TYR A 99 -2.46 -1.64 5.68
N VAL A 100 -2.61 -2.27 6.84
CA VAL A 100 -2.32 -1.63 8.13
C VAL A 100 -0.82 -1.31 8.26
N SER A 101 0.05 -2.28 7.97
CA SER A 101 1.50 -2.08 8.07
C SER A 101 1.99 -1.02 7.08
N ASN A 102 1.49 -1.00 5.84
CA ASN A 102 1.88 0.02 4.86
C ASN A 102 1.47 1.43 5.31
N VAL A 103 0.25 1.58 5.84
CA VAL A 103 -0.22 2.86 6.38
C VAL A 103 0.67 3.30 7.55
N LEU A 104 0.87 2.44 8.55
CA LEU A 104 1.67 2.79 9.73
C LEU A 104 3.12 3.11 9.37
N PHE A 105 3.75 2.29 8.52
CA PHE A 105 5.13 2.52 8.08
C PHE A 105 5.27 3.84 7.32
N THR A 106 4.35 4.10 6.38
CA THR A 106 4.42 5.30 5.55
C THR A 106 4.20 6.57 6.38
N LEU A 107 3.28 6.55 7.34
CA LEU A 107 2.96 7.70 8.18
C LEU A 107 4.14 8.20 9.03
N VAL A 108 5.07 7.32 9.41
CA VAL A 108 6.26 7.70 10.21
C VAL A 108 7.12 8.74 9.49
N ASN A 109 7.29 8.62 8.17
CA ASN A 109 8.20 9.45 7.39
C ASN A 109 7.49 10.31 6.33
N LEU A 110 6.14 10.31 6.33
CA LEU A 110 5.34 10.87 5.24
C LEU A 110 5.69 12.33 4.97
N THR A 111 5.62 13.21 5.99
CA THR A 111 5.82 14.65 5.82
C THR A 111 7.15 15.00 5.16
N MET A 112 8.24 14.36 5.60
CA MET A 112 9.58 14.63 5.08
C MET A 112 9.72 14.15 3.62
N VAL A 113 9.19 12.97 3.31
CA VAL A 113 9.18 12.42 1.94
C VAL A 113 8.35 13.30 1.01
N LEU A 114 7.17 13.75 1.43
CA LEU A 114 6.31 14.63 0.64
C LEU A 114 7.01 15.96 0.31
N ASN A 115 7.62 16.59 1.31
CA ASN A 115 8.33 17.86 1.12
C ASN A 115 9.50 17.69 0.15
N ALA A 116 10.31 16.63 0.30
CA ALA A 116 11.42 16.35 -0.60
C ALA A 116 10.96 16.15 -2.06
N ILE A 117 9.83 15.47 -2.28
CA ILE A 117 9.26 15.27 -3.62
C ILE A 117 8.75 16.60 -4.21
N ILE A 118 8.05 17.41 -3.41
CA ILE A 118 7.50 18.70 -3.85
C ILE A 118 8.63 19.65 -4.25
N GLU A 119 9.70 19.71 -3.43
CA GLU A 119 10.83 20.60 -3.67
C GLU A 119 11.67 20.18 -4.89
N THR A 120 11.75 18.89 -5.19
CA THR A 120 12.55 18.38 -6.33
C THR A 120 11.79 18.24 -7.63
N LYS A 121 10.48 17.98 -7.57
CA LYS A 121 9.66 17.64 -8.73
C LYS A 121 8.43 18.53 -8.78
N SER A 122 7.31 18.00 -8.30
CA SER A 122 5.99 18.64 -8.35
C SER A 122 5.02 17.90 -7.44
N ILE A 123 3.95 18.58 -7.06
CA ILE A 123 2.87 18.01 -6.26
C ILE A 123 2.16 16.82 -6.94
N LEU A 124 2.27 16.68 -8.26
CA LEU A 124 1.72 15.50 -8.95
C LEU A 124 2.41 14.19 -8.52
N PHE A 125 3.68 14.25 -8.14
CA PHE A 125 4.48 13.08 -7.76
C PHE A 125 4.20 12.58 -6.33
N ILE A 126 3.46 13.34 -5.51
CA ILE A 126 3.00 12.88 -4.20
C ILE A 126 1.67 12.14 -4.26
N LEU A 127 0.89 12.30 -5.34
CA LEU A 127 -0.42 11.66 -5.47
C LEU A 127 -0.37 10.14 -5.37
N PRO A 128 0.59 9.42 -6.00
CA PRO A 128 0.63 7.97 -5.92
C PRO A 128 0.68 7.44 -4.47
N ILE A 129 1.53 8.02 -3.62
CA ILE A 129 1.65 7.56 -2.23
C ILE A 129 0.44 7.96 -1.39
N LEU A 130 -0.13 9.16 -1.60
CA LEU A 130 -1.33 9.58 -0.89
C LEU A 130 -2.54 8.69 -1.20
N ILE A 131 -2.74 8.36 -2.49
CA ILE A 131 -3.82 7.45 -2.92
C ILE A 131 -3.63 6.07 -2.27
N VAL A 132 -2.41 5.55 -2.26
CA VAL A 132 -2.11 4.25 -1.65
C VAL A 132 -2.38 4.26 -0.15
N VAL A 133 -1.92 5.26 0.59
CA VAL A 133 -2.10 5.35 2.06
C VAL A 133 -3.58 5.50 2.41
N ILE A 134 -4.29 6.45 1.80
CA ILE A 134 -5.71 6.71 2.07
C ILE A 134 -6.55 5.50 1.66
N GLY A 135 -6.32 4.95 0.47
CA GLY A 135 -7.04 3.80 -0.03
C GLY A 135 -6.81 2.54 0.81
N SER A 136 -5.58 2.32 1.28
CA SER A 136 -5.25 1.22 2.19
C SER A 136 -5.90 1.38 3.56
N ALA A 137 -5.94 2.60 4.10
CA ALA A 137 -6.65 2.88 5.35
C ALA A 137 -8.15 2.59 5.23
N ILE A 138 -8.78 3.03 4.13
CA ILE A 138 -10.21 2.75 3.86
C ILE A 138 -10.48 1.25 3.77
N LEU A 139 -9.65 0.50 3.03
CA LEU A 139 -9.81 -0.96 2.93
C LEU A 139 -9.54 -1.67 4.25
N ALA A 140 -8.53 -1.25 5.01
CA ALA A 140 -8.25 -1.81 6.32
C ALA A 140 -9.43 -1.61 7.28
N ILE A 141 -9.98 -0.39 7.34
CA ILE A 141 -11.17 -0.08 8.16
C ILE A 141 -12.37 -0.91 7.70
N TYR A 142 -12.62 -0.99 6.40
CA TYR A 142 -13.67 -1.85 5.84
C TYR A 142 -13.51 -3.31 6.28
N MET A 143 -12.31 -3.87 6.14
CA MET A 143 -12.03 -5.26 6.50
C MET A 143 -12.18 -5.49 8.01
N LEU A 144 -11.76 -4.54 8.84
CA LEU A 144 -11.94 -4.60 10.29
C LEU A 144 -13.42 -4.61 10.68
N ILE A 145 -14.20 -3.66 10.17
CA ILE A 145 -15.65 -3.55 10.44
C ILE A 145 -16.36 -4.86 10.07
N ILE A 146 -16.09 -5.39 8.88
CA ILE A 146 -16.73 -6.64 8.45
C ILE A 146 -16.27 -7.84 9.30
N SER A 147 -15.01 -7.85 9.73
CA SER A 147 -14.50 -8.92 10.61
C SER A 147 -15.10 -8.86 12.01
N ILE A 148 -15.41 -7.67 12.55
CA ILE A 148 -16.11 -7.54 13.85
C ILE A 148 -17.56 -7.99 13.71
N VAL A 149 -18.27 -7.51 12.69
CA VAL A 149 -19.70 -7.80 12.51
C VAL A 149 -19.95 -9.27 12.13
N ARG A 150 -18.99 -9.93 11.46
CA ARG A 150 -19.22 -11.25 10.81
C ARG A 150 -18.08 -12.26 10.96
N LYS A 151 -17.09 -12.02 11.84
CA LYS A 151 -15.81 -12.75 11.99
C LYS A 151 -14.85 -12.64 10.80
N SER A 152 -15.29 -12.88 9.56
CA SER A 152 -14.55 -12.62 8.31
C SER A 152 -15.48 -12.76 7.10
N THR A 153 -15.20 -12.04 6.01
CA THR A 153 -15.92 -12.28 4.75
C THR A 153 -15.43 -13.54 4.07
N PHE A 154 -14.12 -13.83 4.11
CA PHE A 154 -13.54 -14.99 3.45
C PHE A 154 -13.66 -16.21 4.37
N ASN A 155 -14.57 -17.11 4.03
CA ASN A 155 -14.89 -18.27 4.87
C ASN A 155 -14.60 -19.62 4.19
N ARG A 156 -14.04 -19.61 2.99
CA ARG A 156 -13.49 -20.80 2.31
C ARG A 156 -12.07 -21.09 2.77
#